data_AF-A0A6A8KHC3-F1
#
_entry.id   AF-A0A6A8KHC3-F1
#
_cell.length_a   1.000
_cell.length_b   1.000
_cell.length_c   1.000
_cell.angle_alpha   90.00
_cell.angle_beta   90.00
_cell.angle_gamma   90.00
#
_symmetry.space_group_name_H-M   'P 1'
#
loop_
_entity.id
_entity.type
_entity.pdbx_description
1 polymer ?
#
loop_
_entity_poly.entity_id
_entity_poly.type
_entity_poly.pdbx_seq_one_letter_code
_entity_poly.pdbx_strand_id
1 'polypeptide(L)'
;MSIKLICSDIDGTLLQYGRKELEGEIFEQIRELHRRGILFCPASGRQYTSLRKLFAPVADCCVFLCENGGVIYKDEQCMDYNNLRNMARFVGGDPEHKVSLLMDHTRRPGDVADPWYTGHFEATWQDVLEGCTALLEELR
;
A
#
# COMPACT_ATOMS: atom_id res chain seq x y z
N MET A 1 -17.89 6.17 -11.61
CA MET A 1 -16.82 5.94 -10.63
C MET A 1 -15.57 6.68 -11.07
N SER A 2 -14.88 7.39 -10.17
CA SER A 2 -13.56 8.00 -10.43
C SER A 2 -12.51 7.08 -9.83
N ILE A 3 -11.52 6.68 -10.63
CA ILE A 3 -10.34 5.96 -10.14
C ILE A 3 -9.57 6.88 -9.18
N LYS A 4 -9.03 6.33 -8.08
CA LYS A 4 -8.26 7.07 -7.07
C LYS A 4 -6.86 6.52 -6.84
N LEU A 5 -6.64 5.24 -7.12
CA LEU A 5 -5.38 4.55 -6.88
C LEU A 5 -5.12 3.56 -8.02
N ILE A 6 -3.88 3.48 -8.47
CA ILE A 6 -3.38 2.47 -9.40
C ILE A 6 -2.20 1.79 -8.72
N CYS A 7 -2.31 0.48 -8.48
CA CYS A 7 -1.21 -0.32 -7.94
C CYS A 7 -0.54 -1.10 -9.07
N SER A 8 0.80 -1.11 -9.11
CA SER A 8 1.56 -1.89 -10.09
C SER A 8 2.70 -2.63 -9.40
N ASP A 9 2.84 -3.91 -9.74
CA ASP A 9 4.07 -4.64 -9.46
C ASP A 9 5.26 -3.99 -10.21
N ILE A 10 6.47 -4.23 -9.71
CA ILE A 10 7.70 -3.57 -10.18
C ILE A 10 8.65 -4.55 -10.84
N ASP A 11 9.14 -5.54 -10.11
CA ASP A 11 10.21 -6.42 -10.57
C ASP A 11 9.68 -7.43 -11.58
N GLY A 12 10.11 -7.33 -12.84
CA GLY A 12 9.57 -8.14 -13.93
C GLY A 12 8.28 -7.59 -14.55
N THR A 13 7.77 -6.47 -14.03
CA THR A 13 6.59 -5.75 -14.57
C THR A 13 7.01 -4.40 -15.18
N LEU A 14 7.23 -3.37 -14.35
CA LEU A 14 7.70 -2.06 -14.81
C LEU A 14 9.21 -2.02 -15.00
N LEU A 15 9.94 -2.70 -14.11
CA LEU A 15 11.37 -2.87 -14.23
C LEU A 15 11.64 -4.18 -14.97
N GLN A 16 11.91 -4.09 -16.27
CA GLN A 16 12.21 -5.25 -17.09
C GLN A 16 13.49 -5.97 -16.62
N TYR A 17 13.51 -7.30 -16.75
CA TYR A 17 14.65 -8.13 -16.34
C TYR A 17 15.97 -7.63 -16.96
N GLY A 18 16.99 -7.48 -16.12
CA GLY A 18 18.30 -6.99 -16.52
C GLY A 18 18.45 -5.46 -16.56
N ARG A 19 17.36 -4.69 -16.37
CA ARG A 19 17.41 -3.24 -16.19
C ARG A 19 17.54 -2.88 -14.71
N LYS A 20 18.19 -1.74 -14.45
CA LYS A 20 18.38 -1.20 -13.09
C LYS A 20 17.56 0.05 -12.81
N GLU A 21 16.98 0.65 -13.85
CA GLU A 21 16.30 1.94 -13.81
C GLU A 21 15.00 1.87 -14.61
N LEU A 22 14.02 2.68 -14.23
CA LEU A 22 12.79 2.86 -15.00
C LEU A 22 13.03 3.86 -16.13
N GLU A 23 12.47 3.56 -17.30
CA GLU A 23 12.55 4.45 -18.47
C GLU A 23 11.59 5.65 -18.31
N GLY A 24 11.98 6.80 -18.85
CA GLY A 24 11.42 8.11 -18.47
C GLY A 24 9.92 8.36 -18.76
N GLU A 25 9.32 7.62 -19.70
CA GLU A 25 7.91 7.83 -20.07
C GLU A 25 6.94 7.55 -18.91
N ILE A 26 7.26 6.58 -18.04
CA ILE A 26 6.37 6.23 -16.91
C ILE A 26 6.28 7.38 -15.91
N PHE A 27 7.35 8.17 -15.75
CA PHE A 27 7.37 9.28 -14.82
C PHE A 27 6.42 10.40 -15.24
N GLU A 28 6.34 10.71 -16.54
CA GLU A 28 5.38 11.69 -17.04
C GLU A 28 3.93 11.24 -16.81
N GLN A 29 3.64 9.95 -17.03
CA GLN A 29 2.32 9.39 -16.77
C GLN A 29 1.96 9.47 -15.28
N ILE A 30 2.89 9.13 -14.38
CA ILE A 30 2.68 9.22 -12.93
C ILE A 30 2.37 10.67 -12.51
N ARG A 31 3.07 11.67 -13.07
CA ARG A 31 2.77 13.08 -12.78
C ARG A 31 1.40 13.52 -13.28
N GLU A 32 1.00 13.06 -14.47
CA GLU A 32 -0.34 13.37 -15.02
C GLU A 32 -1.44 12.73 -14.17
N LEU A 33 -1.25 11.48 -13.72
CA LEU A 33 -2.16 10.81 -12.78
C LEU A 33 -2.29 11.62 -11.49
N HIS A 34 -1.16 12.03 -10.91
CA HIS A 34 -1.15 12.82 -9.68
C HIS A 34 -1.87 14.16 -9.84
N ARG A 35 -1.66 14.89 -10.95
CA ARG A 35 -2.39 16.13 -11.27
C ARG A 35 -3.90 15.95 -11.36
N ARG A 36 -4.37 14.74 -11.68
CA ARG A 36 -5.80 14.38 -11.71
C ARG A 36 -6.33 13.85 -10.37
N GLY A 37 -5.50 13.85 -9.33
CA GLY A 37 -5.85 13.31 -8.02
C GLY A 37 -5.91 11.78 -7.98
N ILE A 38 -5.15 11.11 -8.86
CA ILE A 38 -4.98 9.66 -8.90
C ILE A 38 -3.58 9.33 -8.38
N LEU A 39 -3.51 8.53 -7.32
CA LEU A 39 -2.25 8.10 -6.75
C LEU A 39 -1.71 6.88 -7.51
N PHE A 40 -0.41 6.88 -7.76
CA PHE A 40 0.30 5.71 -8.27
C PHE A 40 0.97 4.98 -7.13
N CYS A 41 0.82 3.65 -7.08
CA CYS A 41 1.32 2.81 -6.02
C CYS A 41 2.27 1.72 -6.53
N PRO A 42 3.59 1.96 -6.48
CA PRO A 42 4.59 0.92 -6.66
C PRO A 42 4.44 -0.15 -5.56
N ALA A 43 4.04 -1.36 -5.96
CA ALA A 43 3.89 -2.52 -5.09
C ALA A 43 5.06 -3.48 -5.33
N SER A 44 5.89 -3.75 -4.33
CA SER A 44 7.08 -4.59 -4.51
C SER A 44 7.53 -5.24 -3.21
N GLY A 45 8.25 -6.35 -3.33
CA GLY A 45 9.03 -6.95 -2.24
C GLY A 45 10.25 -6.12 -1.82
N ARG A 46 10.60 -5.08 -2.58
CA ARG A 46 11.72 -4.18 -2.26
C ARG A 46 11.47 -3.42 -0.97
N GLN A 47 12.56 -3.15 -0.24
CA GLN A 47 12.59 -2.18 0.86
C GLN A 47 12.27 -0.77 0.34
N TYR A 48 11.67 0.06 1.20
CA TYR A 48 11.30 1.44 0.87
C TYR A 48 12.45 2.24 0.26
N THR A 49 13.64 2.20 0.86
CA THR A 49 14.79 2.98 0.39
C THR A 49 15.21 2.63 -1.03
N SER A 50 15.10 1.35 -1.42
CA SER A 50 15.38 0.88 -2.78
C SER A 50 14.31 1.33 -3.76
N LEU A 51 13.04 1.14 -3.39
CA LEU A 51 11.91 1.47 -4.24
C LEU A 51 11.76 2.99 -4.44
N ARG A 52 11.99 3.77 -3.38
CA ARG A 52 12.01 5.24 -3.38
C ARG A 52 13.08 5.82 -4.30
N LYS A 53 14.25 5.17 -4.38
CA LYS A 53 15.33 5.55 -5.32
C LYS A 53 14.92 5.27 -6.76
N LEU A 54 14.30 4.12 -7.02
CA LEU A 54 13.84 3.75 -8.36
C LEU A 54 12.81 4.75 -8.92
N PHE A 55 11.95 5.28 -8.05
CA PHE A 55 10.94 6.29 -8.38
C PHE A 55 11.35 7.72 -8.01
N ALA A 56 12.64 7.99 -7.78
CA ALA A 56 13.10 9.29 -7.28
C ALA A 56 12.53 10.52 -8.03
N PRO A 57 12.36 10.51 -9.37
CA PRO A 57 11.82 11.65 -10.12
C PRO A 57 10.34 11.99 -9.87
N VAL A 58 9.58 11.09 -9.24
CA VAL A 58 8.12 11.20 -9.04
C VAL A 58 7.65 10.68 -7.68
N ALA A 59 8.55 10.53 -6.73
CA ALA A 59 8.21 9.83 -5.50
C ALA A 59 7.24 10.60 -4.59
N ASP A 60 7.19 11.92 -4.70
CA ASP A 60 6.18 12.79 -4.11
C ASP A 60 4.79 12.55 -4.71
N CYS A 61 4.73 11.97 -5.91
CA CYS A 61 3.50 11.58 -6.59
C CYS A 61 3.02 10.15 -6.23
N CYS A 62 3.80 9.40 -5.43
CA CYS A 62 3.59 7.97 -5.19
C CYS A 62 3.17 7.64 -3.75
N VAL A 63 2.45 6.52 -3.61
CA VAL A 63 2.30 5.77 -2.36
C VAL A 63 3.05 4.46 -2.52
N PHE A 64 4.04 4.15 -1.72
CA PHE A 64 4.88 2.97 -1.90
C PHE A 64 4.34 1.81 -1.07
N LEU A 65 4.01 0.68 -1.70
CA LEU A 65 3.71 -0.58 -1.02
C LEU A 65 4.98 -1.45 -1.09
N CYS A 66 5.66 -1.57 0.04
CA CYS A 66 6.96 -2.21 0.19
C CYS A 66 6.86 -3.54 0.95
N GLU A 67 7.94 -4.32 0.93
CA GLU A 67 8.05 -5.56 1.72
C GLU A 67 6.87 -6.52 1.50
N ASN A 68 6.46 -6.67 0.22
CA ASN A 68 5.32 -7.50 -0.19
C ASN A 68 3.99 -7.10 0.47
N GLY A 69 3.85 -5.82 0.79
CA GLY A 69 2.66 -5.26 1.43
C GLY A 69 2.74 -5.16 2.95
N GLY A 70 3.87 -5.55 3.57
CA GLY A 70 4.08 -5.37 5.01
C GLY A 70 4.19 -3.91 5.43
N VAL A 71 4.65 -3.02 4.54
CA VAL A 71 4.80 -1.59 4.87
C VAL A 71 4.35 -0.71 3.71
N ILE A 72 3.68 0.40 4.03
CA ILE A 72 3.33 1.43 3.06
C ILE A 72 4.08 2.75 3.40
N TYR A 73 4.38 3.58 2.40
CA TYR A 73 4.96 4.91 2.63
C TYR A 73 4.33 5.95 1.72
N LYS A 74 4.05 7.14 2.26
CA LYS A 74 3.74 8.35 1.49
C LYS A 74 4.35 9.55 2.19
N ASP A 75 4.93 10.48 1.43
CA ASP A 75 5.53 11.71 1.96
C ASP A 75 6.55 11.44 3.10
N GLU A 76 7.33 10.37 2.96
CA GLU A 76 8.36 9.95 3.93
C GLU A 76 7.83 9.51 5.32
N GLN A 77 6.51 9.28 5.44
CA GLN A 77 5.88 8.76 6.65
C GLN A 77 5.63 7.25 6.55
N CYS A 78 5.94 6.52 7.62
CA CYS A 78 5.88 5.06 7.71
C CYS A 78 4.52 4.53 8.20
N MET A 79 4.27 3.31 7.74
CA MET A 79 3.13 2.39 7.81
C MET A 79 2.66 1.71 9.14
N ASP A 80 2.90 2.18 10.37
CA ASP A 80 2.43 1.53 11.66
C ASP A 80 1.29 2.33 12.32
N TYR A 81 0.47 1.89 13.31
CA TYR A 81 -0.74 2.57 13.92
C TYR A 81 -1.03 4.07 13.57
N ASN A 82 -0.02 4.94 13.53
CA ASN A 82 0.01 6.17 12.70
C ASN A 82 -0.55 6.05 11.26
N ASN A 83 -0.65 4.84 10.74
CA ASN A 83 -0.95 4.37 9.42
C ASN A 83 -2.43 4.49 9.12
N LEU A 84 -3.26 4.09 10.09
CA LEU A 84 -4.70 4.32 10.09
C LEU A 84 -5.00 5.82 10.05
N ARG A 85 -4.31 6.60 10.89
CA ARG A 85 -4.46 8.06 10.98
C ARG A 85 -4.01 8.77 9.70
N ASN A 86 -2.98 8.25 9.03
CA ASN A 86 -2.46 8.80 7.79
C ASN A 86 -3.29 8.40 6.57
N MET A 87 -3.81 7.17 6.53
CA MET A 87 -4.79 6.69 5.54
C MET A 87 -6.01 7.62 5.46
N ALA A 88 -6.58 7.98 6.61
CA ALA A 88 -7.67 8.95 6.68
C ALA A 88 -7.30 10.27 5.99
N ARG A 89 -6.09 10.80 6.21
CA ARG A 89 -5.62 12.00 5.50
C ARG A 89 -5.40 11.77 4.00
N PHE A 90 -4.93 10.59 3.61
CA PHE A 90 -4.65 10.24 2.21
C PHE A 90 -5.89 10.19 1.33
N VAL A 91 -7.02 9.74 1.88
CA VAL A 91 -8.30 9.71 1.15
C VAL A 91 -9.07 11.04 1.24
N GLY A 92 -8.45 12.10 1.78
CA GLY A 92 -9.05 13.44 1.91
C GLY A 92 -9.78 13.69 3.23
N GLY A 93 -9.40 12.97 4.29
CA GLY A 93 -10.14 12.85 5.54
C GLY A 93 -10.93 11.54 5.58
N ASP A 94 -11.36 11.12 6.78
CA ASP A 94 -12.25 9.97 6.94
C ASP A 94 -13.56 10.32 7.66
N PRO A 95 -14.37 11.24 7.11
CA PRO A 95 -15.62 11.66 7.73
C PRO A 95 -16.68 10.55 7.77
N GLU A 96 -16.51 9.51 6.96
CA GLU A 96 -17.42 8.36 6.87
C GLU A 96 -16.90 7.13 7.62
N HIS A 97 -15.78 7.24 8.35
CA HIS A 97 -15.19 6.14 9.13
C HIS A 97 -14.93 4.85 8.31
N LYS A 98 -14.46 5.01 7.08
CA LYS A 98 -14.15 3.93 6.13
C LYS A 98 -12.74 3.36 6.29
N VAL A 99 -11.92 3.96 7.15
CA VAL A 99 -10.54 3.52 7.41
C VAL A 99 -10.47 2.79 8.75
N SER A 100 -10.20 1.49 8.70
CA SER A 100 -10.08 0.58 9.86
C SER A 100 -8.91 -0.39 9.68
N LEU A 101 -8.42 -1.00 10.76
CA LEU A 101 -7.60 -2.20 10.63
C LEU A 101 -8.50 -3.38 10.26
N LEU A 102 -7.99 -4.33 9.48
CA LEU A 102 -8.78 -5.49 9.06
C LEU A 102 -9.32 -6.30 10.25
N MET A 103 -8.52 -6.42 11.32
CA MET A 103 -8.94 -7.16 12.52
C MET A 103 -9.86 -6.36 13.44
N ASP A 104 -10.03 -5.04 13.24
CA ASP A 104 -10.97 -4.23 14.05
C ASP A 104 -12.42 -4.67 13.86
N HIS A 105 -12.73 -5.34 12.74
CA HIS A 105 -14.03 -5.94 12.44
C HIS A 105 -14.27 -7.25 13.21
N THR A 106 -13.27 -7.77 13.92
CA THR A 106 -13.34 -9.07 14.60
C THR A 106 -13.59 -8.90 16.10
N ARG A 107 -13.75 -10.01 16.82
CA ARG A 107 -13.84 -10.00 18.30
C ARG A 107 -12.49 -9.75 18.97
N ARG A 108 -11.40 -9.70 18.20
CA ARG A 108 -10.01 -9.57 18.65
C ARG A 108 -9.28 -8.48 17.83
N PRO A 109 -9.60 -7.19 18.06
CA PRO A 109 -8.99 -6.09 17.33
C PRO A 109 -7.47 -6.03 17.56
N GLY A 110 -6.72 -5.62 16.54
CA GLY A 110 -5.27 -5.57 16.57
C GLY A 110 -4.63 -5.62 15.18
N ASP A 111 -3.32 -5.84 15.15
CA ASP A 111 -2.59 -6.04 13.90
C ASP A 111 -2.77 -7.47 13.38
N VAL A 112 -2.74 -7.63 12.05
CA VAL A 112 -2.55 -8.95 11.43
C VAL A 112 -1.14 -9.42 11.74
N ALA A 113 -0.97 -10.69 12.10
CA ALA A 113 0.36 -11.25 12.34
C ALA A 113 1.30 -11.02 11.14
N ASP A 114 2.56 -10.68 11.40
CA ASP A 114 3.55 -10.47 10.34
C ASP A 114 4.19 -11.81 9.93
N PRO A 115 4.00 -12.29 8.69
CA PRO A 115 4.51 -13.60 8.26
C PRO A 115 6.02 -13.62 8.03
N TRP A 116 6.64 -12.47 7.74
CA TRP A 116 8.01 -12.38 7.25
C TRP A 116 9.05 -12.27 8.37
N TYR A 117 8.73 -11.53 9.44
CA TYR A 117 9.57 -11.41 10.61
C TYR A 117 9.34 -12.53 11.62
N THR A 118 8.12 -13.10 11.68
CA THR A 118 7.79 -14.18 12.62
C THR A 118 7.87 -15.57 12.01
N GLY A 119 7.77 -15.70 10.69
CA GLY A 119 7.62 -17.00 10.01
C GLY A 119 6.26 -17.67 10.24
N HIS A 120 5.30 -16.99 10.90
CA HIS A 120 4.00 -17.55 11.25
C HIS A 120 2.96 -17.30 10.14
N PHE A 121 3.20 -17.91 8.97
CA PHE A 121 2.31 -17.78 7.81
C PHE A 121 0.87 -18.24 8.09
N GLU A 122 0.69 -19.29 8.89
CA GLU A 122 -0.63 -19.80 9.25
C GLU A 122 -1.41 -18.80 10.13
N ALA A 123 -0.76 -18.18 11.11
CA ALA A 123 -1.40 -17.16 11.95
C ALA A 123 -1.83 -15.95 11.12
N THR A 124 -0.96 -15.50 10.21
CA THR A 124 -1.25 -14.42 9.26
C THR A 124 -2.47 -14.76 8.40
N TRP A 125 -2.51 -15.98 7.84
CA TRP A 125 -3.63 -16.45 7.05
C TRP A 125 -4.94 -16.46 7.85
N GLN A 126 -4.92 -16.98 9.08
CA GLN A 126 -6.08 -17.04 9.95
C GLN A 126 -6.61 -15.65 10.33
N ASP A 127 -5.71 -14.71 10.61
CA ASP A 127 -6.08 -13.31 10.90
C ASP A 127 -6.75 -12.66 9.68
N VAL A 128 -6.12 -12.74 8.49
CA VAL A 128 -6.69 -12.19 7.26
C VAL A 128 -8.03 -12.82 6.93
N LEU A 129 -8.17 -14.14 7.08
CA LEU A 129 -9.42 -14.85 6.82
C LEU A 129 -10.52 -14.42 7.80
N GLU A 130 -10.22 -14.32 9.10
CA GLU A 130 -11.19 -13.89 10.10
C GLU A 130 -11.64 -12.45 9.85
N GLY A 131 -10.70 -11.53 9.65
CA GLY A 131 -11.01 -10.12 9.41
C GLY A 131 -11.80 -9.90 8.11
N CYS A 132 -11.44 -10.58 7.01
CA CYS A 132 -12.23 -10.52 5.77
C CYS A 132 -13.64 -11.08 5.98
N THR A 133 -13.77 -12.18 6.72
CA THR A 133 -15.07 -12.82 6.99
C THR A 133 -15.96 -11.89 7.80
N ALA A 134 -15.44 -11.31 8.88
CA ALA A 134 -16.19 -10.41 9.74
C ALA A 134 -16.60 -9.12 9.01
N LEU A 135 -15.69 -8.52 8.24
CA LEU A 135 -16.02 -7.36 7.40
C LEU A 135 -17.12 -7.68 6.38
N LEU A 136 -17.08 -8.85 5.73
CA LEU A 136 -18.14 -9.26 4.80
C LEU A 136 -19.49 -9.47 5.49
N GLU A 137 -19.51 -9.85 6.76
CA GLU A 137 -20.74 -9.94 7.56
C GLU A 137 -21.30 -8.55 7.90
N GLU A 138 -20.44 -7.57 8.21
CA GLU A 138 -20.83 -6.17 8.46
C GLU A 138 -21.37 -5.45 7.23
N LEU A 139 -20.88 -5.81 6.03
CA LEU A 139 -21.28 -5.21 4.76
C LEU A 139 -22.57 -5.77 4.16
N ARG A 140 -23.19 -6.76 4.80
CA ARG A 140 -24.48 -7.35 4.38
C ARG A 140 -25.67 -6.56 4.88
#